data_AF-A0A075MKQ5-F1
#
_entry.id   AF-A0A075MKQ5-F1
#
_cell.length_a   1.000
_cell.length_b   1.000
_cell.length_c   1.000
_cell.angle_alpha   90.00
_cell.angle_beta   90.00
_cell.angle_gamma   90.00
#
_symmetry.space_group_name_H-M   'P 1'
#
loop_
_entity.id
_entity.type
_entity.pdbx_description
1 polymer ?
#
loop_
_entity_poly.entity_id
_entity_poly.type
_entity_poly.pdbx_seq_one_letter_code
_entity_poly.pdbx_strand_id
1 'polypeptide(L)'
;MSYNLYCLPEVIIRFARNLPKQSLQNYFNCRFPFLSKNINWDSSQAGIMYSVIEAAKQMEENDLALLHADAERIHEMTDEVGQAALLSVVNDKKTYQVLGNGYDRALWLLLNEYTSFCCAEDIRYTDHHRLGRLWDGFLGSKNLEVKTETEQIEAFKQGVISYFNIGGNIKIELFRYTRNNANNNSEVVQVMLYREGLPDNYLAFDGEEVVPRLMRPVYEMVLIYEPTTGWIEVIAKGREYREELAKLFSISLLQSLIGCERIPLKRYNINKLRSFYDFPTDPEDGIESVKVTMLELKTYDNSSKLTFEVSSKSDSNIYETLNKWFDINDPLSQGVLLNKVKLLVHFFPDKVNPRGITLPIKITWPNGCDLKSKTEKERLIGDKYFLRWGLLEEVDGNKH
;
A
#
# COMPACT_ATOMS: atom_id res chain seq x y z
N MET A 1 -19.46 36.15 12.45
CA MET A 1 -18.53 36.02 13.59
C MET A 1 -17.16 35.73 13.03
N SER A 2 -16.13 36.44 13.51
CA SER A 2 -14.74 36.29 13.04
C SER A 2 -14.27 34.87 13.34
N TYR A 3 -14.09 34.04 12.31
CA TYR A 3 -13.32 32.81 12.45
C TYR A 3 -11.96 33.19 13.02
N ASN A 4 -11.70 32.61 14.17
CA ASN A 4 -10.50 32.85 14.93
C ASN A 4 -9.33 32.32 14.08
N LEU A 5 -8.31 33.15 13.81
CA LEU A 5 -7.12 32.89 12.98
C LEU A 5 -6.26 31.73 13.55
N TYR A 6 -6.81 30.53 13.67
CA TYR A 6 -6.12 29.33 14.11
C TYR A 6 -5.36 28.71 12.94
N CYS A 7 -4.08 28.42 13.20
CA CYS A 7 -3.05 27.86 12.33
C CYS A 7 -3.52 27.24 11.01
N LEU A 8 -3.04 27.80 9.90
CA LEU A 8 -3.10 27.19 8.57
C LEU A 8 -2.66 25.72 8.64
N PRO A 9 -3.36 24.77 8.01
CA PRO A 9 -2.98 23.37 8.02
C PRO A 9 -1.52 23.16 7.63
N GLU A 10 -0.82 22.27 8.36
CA GLU A 10 0.62 22.07 8.18
C GLU A 10 0.97 21.66 6.74
N VAL A 11 0.07 20.92 6.08
CA VAL A 11 0.26 20.47 4.69
C VAL A 11 0.33 21.64 3.71
N ILE A 12 -0.41 22.73 3.92
CA ILE A 12 -0.34 23.93 3.07
C ILE A 12 0.99 24.66 3.29
N ILE A 13 1.49 24.68 4.53
CA ILE A 13 2.83 25.25 4.82
C ILE A 13 3.91 24.43 4.13
N ARG A 14 3.81 23.09 4.17
CA ARG A 14 4.74 22.18 3.46
C ARG A 14 4.66 22.37 1.95
N PHE A 15 3.46 22.53 1.39
CA PHE A 15 3.23 22.82 -0.02
C PHE A 15 3.95 24.12 -0.44
N ALA A 16 3.72 25.23 0.27
CA ALA A 16 4.34 26.52 -0.02
C ALA A 16 5.87 26.50 0.13
N ARG A 17 6.39 25.72 1.08
CA ARG A 17 7.83 25.65 1.36
C ARG A 17 8.60 24.84 0.32
N ASN A 18 8.05 23.71 -0.13
CA ASN A 18 8.79 22.72 -0.92
C ASN A 18 8.64 22.89 -2.44
N LEU A 19 7.60 23.58 -2.92
CA LEU A 19 7.42 23.78 -4.34
C LEU A 19 8.34 24.87 -4.90
N PRO A 20 8.91 24.67 -6.11
CA PRO A 20 9.62 25.74 -6.82
C PRO A 20 8.72 26.94 -7.10
N LYS A 21 9.31 28.14 -7.13
CA LYS A 21 8.61 29.41 -7.46
C LYS A 21 7.73 29.27 -8.70
N GLN A 22 8.28 28.74 -9.81
CA GLN A 22 7.57 28.66 -11.08
C GLN A 22 6.33 27.77 -10.97
N SER A 23 6.44 26.65 -10.27
CA SER A 23 5.36 25.68 -10.10
C SER A 23 4.26 26.22 -9.19
N LEU A 24 4.62 26.91 -8.10
CA LEU A 24 3.66 27.65 -7.27
C LEU A 24 2.92 28.72 -8.09
N GLN A 25 3.66 29.52 -8.86
CA GLN A 25 3.07 30.57 -9.68
C GLN A 25 2.08 29.99 -10.70
N ASN A 26 2.46 28.91 -11.39
CA ASN A 26 1.60 28.23 -12.34
C ASN A 26 0.33 27.69 -11.65
N TYR A 27 0.46 27.05 -10.49
CA TYR A 27 -0.67 26.54 -9.72
C TYR A 27 -1.66 27.64 -9.34
N PHE A 28 -1.17 28.73 -8.73
CA PHE A 28 -2.05 29.84 -8.33
C PHE A 28 -2.65 30.57 -9.54
N ASN A 29 -1.93 30.70 -10.65
CA ASN A 29 -2.50 31.24 -11.89
C ASN A 29 -3.64 30.37 -12.45
N CYS A 30 -3.52 29.05 -12.36
CA CYS A 30 -4.52 28.11 -12.89
C CYS A 30 -5.72 27.94 -11.95
N ARG A 31 -5.49 27.76 -10.64
CA ARG A 31 -6.53 27.42 -9.66
C ARG A 31 -7.13 28.64 -8.96
N PHE A 32 -6.31 29.66 -8.68
CA PHE A 32 -6.71 30.84 -7.90
C PHE A 32 -6.22 32.16 -8.53
N PRO A 33 -6.65 32.50 -9.75
CA PRO A 33 -6.07 33.62 -10.52
C PRO A 33 -6.17 34.97 -9.79
N PHE A 34 -7.22 35.15 -8.97
CA PHE A 34 -7.43 36.36 -8.18
C PHE A 34 -6.38 36.53 -7.07
N LEU A 35 -5.96 35.43 -6.44
CA LEU A 35 -4.98 35.44 -5.35
C LEU A 35 -3.54 35.50 -5.87
N SER A 36 -3.28 34.94 -7.06
CA SER A 36 -1.95 35.00 -7.68
C SER A 36 -1.43 36.43 -7.86
N LYS A 37 -2.34 37.39 -8.12
CA LYS A 37 -2.01 38.82 -8.26
C LYS A 37 -1.53 39.47 -6.96
N ASN A 38 -1.90 38.90 -5.81
CA ASN A 38 -1.55 39.40 -4.48
C ASN A 38 -0.28 38.76 -3.92
N ILE A 39 0.30 37.78 -4.62
CA ILE A 39 1.54 37.11 -4.23
C ILE A 39 2.72 37.84 -4.88
N ASN A 40 3.69 38.27 -4.08
CA ASN A 40 4.92 38.87 -4.59
C ASN A 40 5.89 37.79 -5.08
N TRP A 41 5.73 37.38 -6.33
CA TRP A 41 6.57 36.36 -6.97
C TRP A 41 8.04 36.78 -7.10
N ASP A 42 8.38 38.07 -7.05
CA ASP A 42 9.76 38.57 -7.18
C ASP A 42 10.55 38.53 -5.86
N SER A 43 9.93 38.04 -4.79
CA SER A 43 10.59 37.84 -3.49
C SER A 43 11.56 36.66 -3.48
N SER A 44 12.35 36.55 -2.40
CA SER A 44 13.08 35.32 -2.06
C SER A 44 12.13 34.15 -1.84
N GLN A 45 12.61 32.91 -1.91
CA GLN A 45 11.79 31.71 -1.67
C GLN A 45 11.05 31.77 -0.32
N ALA A 46 11.71 32.26 0.74
CA ALA A 46 11.09 32.45 2.05
C ALA A 46 10.00 33.54 2.02
N GLY A 47 10.22 34.62 1.25
CA GLY A 47 9.22 35.68 1.05
C GLY A 47 8.01 35.18 0.26
N ILE A 48 8.21 34.40 -0.81
CA ILE A 48 7.13 33.77 -1.58
C ILE A 48 6.31 32.84 -0.68
N MET A 49 6.99 31.98 0.10
CA MET A 49 6.33 31.10 1.06
C MET A 49 5.44 31.90 2.03
N TYR A 50 5.95 32.99 2.59
CA TYR A 50 5.18 33.86 3.47
C TYR A 50 3.97 34.49 2.76
N SER A 51 4.15 35.02 1.54
CA SER A 51 3.06 35.59 0.74
C SER A 51 1.97 34.56 0.40
N VAL A 52 2.36 33.31 0.09
CA VAL A 52 1.40 32.22 -0.15
C VAL A 52 0.61 31.89 1.12
N ILE A 53 1.29 31.82 2.27
CA ILE A 53 0.64 31.55 3.56
C ILE A 53 -0.34 32.67 3.92
N GLU A 54 0.04 33.93 3.73
CA GLU A 54 -0.84 35.07 3.98
C GLU A 54 -2.02 35.10 3.00
N ALA A 55 -1.80 34.80 1.72
CA ALA A 55 -2.88 34.69 0.74
C ALA A 55 -3.87 33.58 1.12
N ALA A 56 -3.38 32.43 1.59
CA ALA A 56 -4.23 31.31 2.03
C ALA A 56 -5.08 31.65 3.26
N LYS A 57 -4.57 32.46 4.19
CA LYS A 57 -5.35 32.92 5.37
C LYS A 57 -6.53 33.83 5.02
N GLN A 58 -6.50 34.44 3.82
CA GLN A 58 -7.54 35.34 3.33
C GLN A 58 -8.49 34.65 2.34
N MET A 59 -8.31 33.34 2.10
CA MET A 59 -9.19 32.56 1.24
C MET A 59 -10.56 32.37 1.89
N GLU A 60 -11.60 32.41 1.05
CA GLU A 60 -12.92 31.91 1.43
C GLU A 60 -12.85 30.40 1.74
N GLU A 61 -13.76 29.91 2.58
CA GLU A 61 -13.74 28.54 3.11
C GLU A 61 -13.61 27.47 2.01
N ASN A 62 -14.37 27.61 0.92
CA ASN A 62 -14.36 26.66 -0.19
C ASN A 62 -13.01 26.66 -0.94
N ASP A 63 -12.40 27.83 -1.15
CA ASP A 63 -11.11 27.94 -1.84
C ASP A 63 -9.97 27.39 -0.97
N LEU A 64 -10.02 27.67 0.33
CA LEU A 64 -9.07 27.11 1.30
C LEU A 64 -9.19 25.59 1.38
N ALA A 65 -10.42 25.06 1.38
CA ALA A 65 -10.68 23.62 1.36
C ALA A 65 -10.13 22.97 0.08
N LEU A 66 -10.27 23.61 -1.08
CA LEU A 66 -9.69 23.13 -2.34
C LEU A 66 -8.15 23.15 -2.31
N LEU A 67 -7.55 24.25 -1.85
CA LEU A 67 -6.09 24.34 -1.67
C LEU A 67 -5.58 23.25 -0.72
N HIS A 68 -6.30 23.02 0.37
CA HIS A 68 -5.98 21.98 1.33
C HIS A 68 -6.00 20.59 0.68
N ALA A 69 -7.08 20.26 -0.03
CA ALA A 69 -7.23 18.97 -0.70
C ALA A 69 -6.12 18.73 -1.73
N ASP A 70 -5.83 19.71 -2.59
CA ASP A 70 -4.75 19.59 -3.58
C ASP A 70 -3.38 19.44 -2.89
N ALA A 71 -3.13 20.18 -1.80
CA ALA A 71 -1.89 20.08 -1.02
C ALA A 71 -1.72 18.70 -0.36
N GLU A 72 -2.80 18.11 0.18
CA GLU A 72 -2.78 16.75 0.74
C GLU A 72 -2.48 15.70 -0.33
N ARG A 73 -3.19 15.75 -1.46
CA ARG A 73 -2.97 14.83 -2.58
C ARG A 73 -1.53 14.88 -3.07
N ILE A 74 -0.97 16.08 -3.23
CA ILE A 74 0.44 16.26 -3.63
C ILE A 74 1.38 15.74 -2.55
N HIS A 75 1.09 16.03 -1.28
CA HIS A 75 1.95 15.61 -0.17
C HIS A 75 2.07 14.08 -0.08
N GLU A 76 0.95 13.37 -0.18
CA GLU A 76 0.90 11.90 -0.16
C GLU A 76 1.75 11.27 -1.26
N MET A 77 1.90 11.94 -2.40
CA MET A 77 2.68 11.42 -3.52
C MET A 77 4.19 11.71 -3.42
N THR A 78 4.66 12.39 -2.37
CA THR A 78 6.06 12.82 -2.24
C THR A 78 7.01 11.79 -1.64
N ASP A 79 6.48 10.75 -0.99
CA ASP A 79 7.29 9.65 -0.48
C ASP A 79 7.73 8.68 -1.60
N GLU A 80 8.59 7.73 -1.28
CA GLU A 80 9.12 6.75 -2.24
C GLU A 80 8.02 5.98 -2.98
N VAL A 81 6.95 5.60 -2.28
CA VAL A 81 5.84 4.82 -2.85
C VAL A 81 5.05 5.69 -3.84
N GLY A 82 4.75 6.94 -3.46
CA GLY A 82 4.10 7.90 -4.33
C GLY A 82 4.94 8.24 -5.56
N GLN A 83 6.24 8.45 -5.41
CA GLN A 83 7.13 8.75 -6.52
C GLN A 83 7.27 7.57 -7.49
N ALA A 84 7.28 6.34 -6.97
CA ALA A 84 7.26 5.13 -7.80
C ALA A 84 5.94 5.00 -8.57
N ALA A 85 4.80 5.26 -7.91
CA ALA A 85 3.49 5.26 -8.56
C ALA A 85 3.41 6.30 -9.69
N LEU A 86 3.80 7.55 -9.44
CA LEU A 86 3.83 8.61 -10.48
C LEU A 86 4.70 8.21 -11.68
N LEU A 87 5.90 7.67 -11.43
CA LEU A 87 6.82 7.25 -12.48
C LEU A 87 6.26 6.12 -13.36
N SER A 88 5.38 5.28 -12.80
CA SER A 88 4.80 4.14 -13.51
C SER A 88 3.71 4.52 -14.53
N VAL A 89 3.10 5.70 -14.39
CA VAL A 89 1.95 6.16 -15.20
C VAL A 89 2.16 7.47 -15.94
N VAL A 90 3.27 8.18 -15.69
CA VAL A 90 3.56 9.44 -16.39
C VAL A 90 3.79 9.20 -17.88
N ASN A 91 3.15 10.01 -18.72
CA ASN A 91 3.29 9.93 -20.17
C ASN A 91 4.57 10.67 -20.61
N ASP A 92 4.76 11.92 -20.18
CA ASP A 92 5.97 12.69 -20.47
C ASP A 92 7.10 12.43 -19.44
N LYS A 93 7.76 11.26 -19.60
CA LYS A 93 8.92 10.90 -18.78
C LYS A 93 10.08 11.89 -18.89
N LYS A 94 10.22 12.60 -20.02
CA LYS A 94 11.33 13.56 -20.22
C LYS A 94 11.13 14.78 -19.34
N THR A 95 9.93 15.35 -19.34
CA THR A 95 9.58 16.45 -18.44
C THR A 95 9.62 16.00 -16.99
N TYR A 96 9.08 14.81 -16.67
CA TYR A 96 9.10 14.27 -15.31
C TYR A 96 10.50 14.21 -14.68
N GLN A 97 11.50 13.77 -15.45
CA GLN A 97 12.87 13.56 -14.96
C GLN A 97 13.63 14.85 -14.66
N VAL A 98 13.24 15.99 -15.25
CA VAL A 98 13.92 17.28 -15.04
C VAL A 98 13.29 18.13 -13.94
N LEU A 99 12.11 17.74 -13.42
CA LEU A 99 11.43 18.44 -12.33
C LEU A 99 12.19 18.30 -11.01
N GLY A 100 12.21 19.39 -10.24
CA GLY A 100 13.23 19.62 -9.21
C GLY A 100 13.11 18.71 -7.99
N ASN A 101 11.90 18.33 -7.59
CA ASN A 101 11.67 17.47 -6.42
C ASN A 101 10.32 16.73 -6.50
N GLY A 102 10.00 15.93 -5.48
CA GLY A 102 8.78 15.14 -5.43
C GLY A 102 7.48 15.96 -5.42
N TYR A 103 7.48 17.14 -4.79
CA TYR A 103 6.33 18.06 -4.85
C TYR A 103 6.13 18.60 -6.25
N ASP A 104 7.21 19.00 -6.92
CA ASP A 104 7.18 19.54 -8.26
C ASP A 104 6.63 18.51 -9.26
N ARG A 105 7.08 17.26 -9.16
CA ARG A 105 6.57 16.14 -9.96
C ARG A 105 5.10 15.85 -9.72
N ALA A 106 4.68 15.76 -8.45
CA ALA A 106 3.28 15.51 -8.10
C ALA A 106 2.36 16.64 -8.59
N LEU A 107 2.75 17.91 -8.36
CA LEU A 107 1.99 19.07 -8.83
C LEU A 107 1.91 19.13 -10.35
N TRP A 108 3.01 18.87 -11.05
CA TRP A 108 3.02 18.89 -12.51
C TRP A 108 2.05 17.87 -13.10
N LEU A 109 2.01 16.64 -12.56
CA LEU A 109 1.02 15.65 -12.99
C LEU A 109 -0.40 16.11 -12.65
N LEU A 110 -0.65 16.64 -11.45
CA LEU A 110 -1.98 17.14 -11.06
C LEU A 110 -2.50 18.21 -12.03
N LEU A 111 -1.63 19.09 -12.54
CA LEU A 111 -2.01 20.17 -13.45
C LEU A 111 -2.02 19.79 -14.93
N ASN A 112 -1.10 18.95 -15.39
CA ASN A 112 -0.86 18.71 -16.82
C ASN A 112 -1.28 17.30 -17.28
N GLU A 113 -1.26 16.31 -16.39
CA GLU A 113 -1.62 14.92 -16.66
C GLU A 113 -2.57 14.38 -15.56
N TYR A 114 -3.68 15.08 -15.33
CA TYR A 114 -4.60 14.80 -14.21
C TYR A 114 -5.04 13.33 -14.14
N THR A 115 -5.32 12.69 -15.28
CA THR A 115 -5.68 11.27 -15.33
C THR A 115 -4.54 10.38 -14.82
N SER A 116 -3.29 10.64 -15.24
CA SER A 116 -2.13 9.90 -14.73
C SER A 116 -1.90 10.16 -13.24
N PHE A 117 -2.17 11.38 -12.75
CA PHE A 117 -2.13 11.66 -11.31
C PHE A 117 -3.13 10.80 -10.53
N CYS A 118 -4.39 10.73 -10.97
CA CYS A 118 -5.40 9.87 -10.36
C CYS A 118 -5.00 8.38 -10.41
N CYS A 119 -4.50 7.89 -11.56
CA CYS A 119 -4.00 6.52 -11.65
C CYS A 119 -2.86 6.25 -10.65
N ALA A 120 -1.97 7.23 -10.41
CA ALA A 120 -0.91 7.09 -9.41
C ALA A 120 -1.47 7.03 -7.98
N GLU A 121 -2.52 7.79 -7.66
CA GLU A 121 -3.23 7.68 -6.38
C GLU A 121 -3.87 6.29 -6.21
N ASP A 122 -4.48 5.75 -7.26
CA ASP A 122 -5.08 4.41 -7.27
C ASP A 122 -4.02 3.30 -7.09
N ILE A 123 -2.83 3.45 -7.69
CA ILE A 123 -1.69 2.55 -7.48
C ILE A 123 -1.23 2.62 -6.02
N ARG A 124 -1.07 3.84 -5.47
CA ARG A 124 -0.68 4.03 -4.07
C ARG A 124 -1.69 3.40 -3.10
N TYR A 125 -2.99 3.62 -3.33
CA TYR A 125 -4.07 3.00 -2.56
C TYR A 125 -3.93 1.47 -2.55
N THR A 126 -3.69 0.91 -3.73
CA THR A 126 -3.53 -0.52 -3.93
C THR A 126 -2.32 -1.06 -3.17
N ASP A 127 -1.14 -0.46 -3.33
CA ASP A 127 0.08 -0.90 -2.67
C ASP A 127 -0.04 -0.83 -1.14
N HIS A 128 -0.72 0.20 -0.63
CA HIS A 128 -1.03 0.33 0.79
C HIS A 128 -1.88 -0.84 1.32
N HIS A 129 -2.89 -1.26 0.55
CA HIS A 129 -3.82 -2.30 0.96
C HIS A 129 -3.41 -3.73 0.58
N ARG A 130 -2.46 -3.89 -0.34
CA ARG A 130 -1.94 -5.18 -0.83
C ARG A 130 -1.34 -6.03 0.29
N LEU A 131 -0.62 -5.41 1.23
CA LEU A 131 -0.08 -6.08 2.42
C LEU A 131 -1.09 -6.20 3.58
N GLY A 132 -2.34 -5.78 3.36
CA GLY A 132 -3.38 -5.68 4.37
C GLY A 132 -4.41 -6.81 4.36
N ARG A 133 -5.41 -6.70 5.24
CA ARG A 133 -6.53 -7.66 5.33
C ARG A 133 -7.54 -7.53 4.19
N LEU A 134 -7.42 -6.49 3.38
CA LEU A 134 -8.35 -6.19 2.28
C LEU A 134 -8.04 -6.98 1.01
N TRP A 135 -6.87 -7.61 0.95
CA TRP A 135 -6.35 -8.28 -0.23
C TRP A 135 -6.64 -9.78 -0.22
N ASP A 136 -6.94 -10.33 -1.40
CA ASP A 136 -6.82 -11.75 -1.73
C ASP A 136 -6.30 -11.89 -3.17
N GLY A 137 -5.50 -12.92 -3.44
CA GLY A 137 -5.03 -13.27 -4.78
C GLY A 137 -5.68 -14.56 -5.27
N PHE A 138 -5.92 -14.65 -6.58
CA PHE A 138 -6.50 -15.81 -7.26
C PHE A 138 -5.71 -16.17 -8.52
N LEU A 139 -5.53 -17.46 -8.77
CA LEU A 139 -4.90 -17.96 -9.99
C LEU A 139 -5.93 -17.96 -11.14
N GLY A 140 -5.61 -17.21 -12.18
CA GLY A 140 -6.31 -17.22 -13.45
C GLY A 140 -5.46 -17.74 -14.60
N SER A 141 -5.99 -17.62 -15.81
CA SER A 141 -5.29 -18.02 -17.04
C SER A 141 -4.17 -17.03 -17.36
N LYS A 142 -3.03 -17.54 -17.83
CA LYS A 142 -1.85 -16.76 -18.21
C LYS A 142 -1.99 -16.17 -19.61
N ASN A 143 -1.26 -15.09 -19.85
CA ASN A 143 -1.04 -14.46 -21.15
C ASN A 143 -2.34 -14.07 -21.89
N LEU A 144 -3.39 -13.74 -21.13
CA LEU A 144 -4.62 -13.21 -21.70
C LEU A 144 -4.56 -11.70 -21.76
N GLU A 145 -5.26 -11.13 -22.74
CA GLU A 145 -5.42 -9.69 -22.85
C GLU A 145 -6.72 -9.28 -22.16
N VAL A 146 -6.63 -8.30 -21.26
CA VAL A 146 -7.83 -7.69 -20.65
C VAL A 146 -8.59 -6.89 -21.70
N LYS A 147 -9.83 -7.31 -21.96
CA LYS A 147 -10.78 -6.64 -22.87
C LYS A 147 -11.17 -5.28 -22.32
N THR A 148 -11.19 -4.29 -23.21
CA THR A 148 -11.47 -2.86 -22.91
C THR A 148 -12.61 -2.31 -23.76
N GLU A 149 -13.18 -3.15 -24.60
CA GLU A 149 -14.31 -2.83 -25.45
C GLU A 149 -15.58 -2.64 -24.60
N THR A 150 -16.45 -1.73 -25.04
CA THR A 150 -17.62 -1.27 -24.27
C THR A 150 -18.56 -2.41 -23.88
N GLU A 151 -18.73 -3.42 -24.74
CA GLU A 151 -19.59 -4.58 -24.47
C GLU A 151 -19.08 -5.39 -23.27
N GLN A 152 -17.78 -5.67 -23.20
CA GLN A 152 -17.16 -6.48 -22.15
C GLN A 152 -17.11 -5.72 -20.82
N ILE A 153 -16.83 -4.41 -20.86
CA ILE A 153 -16.89 -3.54 -19.68
C ILE A 153 -18.32 -3.50 -19.13
N GLU A 154 -19.33 -3.36 -19.99
CA GLU A 154 -20.72 -3.32 -19.56
C GLU A 154 -21.19 -4.69 -19.05
N ALA A 155 -20.77 -5.79 -19.67
CA ALA A 155 -21.03 -7.14 -19.16
C ALA A 155 -20.44 -7.34 -17.75
N PHE A 156 -19.20 -6.89 -17.52
CA PHE A 156 -18.57 -6.92 -16.20
C PHE A 156 -19.36 -6.08 -15.19
N LYS A 157 -19.74 -4.85 -15.57
CA LYS A 157 -20.55 -3.95 -14.75
C LYS A 157 -21.88 -4.58 -14.35
N GLN A 158 -22.61 -5.16 -15.29
CA GLN A 158 -23.90 -5.81 -15.04
C GLN A 158 -23.76 -7.06 -14.16
N GLY A 159 -22.67 -7.83 -14.34
CA GLY A 159 -22.34 -8.95 -13.47
C GLY A 159 -22.15 -8.52 -12.02
N VAL A 160 -21.40 -7.45 -11.79
CA VAL A 160 -21.19 -6.87 -10.45
C VAL A 160 -22.48 -6.33 -9.85
N ILE A 161 -23.29 -5.58 -10.61
CA ILE A 161 -24.60 -5.07 -10.15
C ILE A 161 -25.50 -6.22 -9.71
N SER A 162 -25.62 -7.25 -10.55
CA SER A 162 -26.46 -8.42 -10.30
C SER A 162 -26.00 -9.17 -9.05
N TYR A 163 -24.68 -9.34 -8.88
CA TYR A 163 -24.13 -10.05 -7.73
C TYR A 163 -24.38 -9.34 -6.40
N PHE A 164 -24.17 -8.02 -6.34
CA PHE A 164 -24.46 -7.26 -5.11
C PHE A 164 -25.95 -7.05 -4.87
N ASN A 165 -26.82 -7.37 -5.84
CA ASN A 165 -28.28 -7.23 -5.78
C ASN A 165 -28.72 -5.85 -5.28
N ILE A 166 -28.02 -4.79 -5.72
CA ILE A 166 -28.25 -3.42 -5.30
C ILE A 166 -28.36 -2.55 -6.56
N GLY A 167 -29.41 -1.72 -6.62
CA GLY A 167 -29.52 -0.67 -7.63
C GLY A 167 -28.59 0.50 -7.32
N GLY A 168 -28.12 1.22 -8.34
CA GLY A 168 -27.25 2.38 -8.19
C GLY A 168 -26.22 2.49 -9.30
N ASN A 169 -25.31 3.45 -9.15
CA ASN A 169 -24.26 3.70 -10.11
C ASN A 169 -23.02 2.83 -9.86
N ILE A 170 -22.42 2.33 -10.93
CA ILE A 170 -21.08 1.75 -10.93
C ILE A 170 -20.24 2.48 -11.97
N LYS A 171 -19.05 2.93 -11.56
CA LYS A 171 -18.02 3.45 -12.43
C LYS A 171 -16.84 2.48 -12.44
N ILE A 172 -16.32 2.19 -13.63
CA ILE A 172 -15.12 1.37 -13.83
C ILE A 172 -14.07 2.25 -14.50
N GLU A 173 -12.85 2.24 -13.97
CA GLU A 173 -11.68 2.82 -14.61
C GLU A 173 -10.62 1.74 -14.76
N LEU A 174 -9.97 1.69 -15.92
CA LEU A 174 -8.99 0.67 -16.26
C LEU A 174 -7.76 1.33 -16.84
N PHE A 175 -6.59 0.94 -16.35
CA PHE A 175 -5.31 1.42 -16.87
C PHE A 175 -4.23 0.35 -16.73
N ARG A 176 -3.14 0.55 -17.47
CA ARG A 176 -1.97 -0.35 -17.51
C ARG A 176 -0.76 0.39 -16.98
N TYR A 177 0.09 -0.30 -16.24
CA TYR A 177 1.37 0.24 -15.79
C TYR A 177 2.38 -0.88 -15.59
N THR A 178 3.65 -0.49 -15.54
CA THR A 178 4.73 -1.40 -15.14
C THR A 178 4.89 -1.33 -13.63
N ARG A 179 4.64 -2.45 -12.96
CA ARG A 179 4.94 -2.64 -11.55
C ARG A 179 6.40 -3.04 -11.41
N ASN A 180 7.19 -2.21 -10.73
CA ASN A 180 8.57 -2.53 -10.38
C ASN A 180 8.56 -3.38 -9.11
N ASN A 181 8.85 -4.68 -9.23
CA ASN A 181 9.19 -5.51 -8.08
C ASN A 181 10.71 -5.59 -7.95
N ALA A 182 11.21 -5.89 -6.74
CA ALA A 182 12.65 -5.94 -6.44
C ALA A 182 13.48 -6.79 -7.44
N ASN A 183 12.86 -7.82 -8.04
CA ASN A 183 13.54 -8.79 -8.89
C ASN A 183 13.11 -8.73 -10.36
N ASN A 184 11.97 -8.12 -10.68
CA ASN A 184 11.52 -7.98 -12.07
C ASN A 184 10.44 -6.90 -12.23
N ASN A 185 10.35 -6.34 -13.43
CA ASN A 185 9.28 -5.45 -13.84
C ASN A 185 8.16 -6.28 -14.47
N SER A 186 6.93 -6.10 -13.97
CA SER A 186 5.76 -6.80 -14.49
C SER A 186 4.77 -5.80 -15.07
N GLU A 187 4.32 -6.04 -16.30
CA GLU A 187 3.16 -5.32 -16.81
C GLU A 187 1.91 -5.81 -16.11
N VAL A 188 1.10 -4.88 -15.61
CA VAL A 188 -0.14 -5.18 -14.93
C VAL A 188 -1.27 -4.32 -15.49
N VAL A 189 -2.48 -4.87 -15.44
CA VAL A 189 -3.72 -4.13 -15.72
C VAL A 189 -4.45 -3.96 -14.41
N GLN A 190 -4.79 -2.72 -14.06
CA GLN A 190 -5.58 -2.41 -12.86
C GLN A 190 -6.95 -1.90 -13.26
N VAL A 191 -7.97 -2.41 -12.56
CA VAL A 191 -9.37 -2.05 -12.71
C VAL A 191 -9.87 -1.51 -11.37
N MET A 192 -10.19 -0.23 -11.36
CA MET A 192 -10.86 0.44 -10.25
C MET A 192 -12.37 0.34 -10.45
N LEU A 193 -13.06 -0.16 -9.43
CA LEU A 193 -14.51 -0.28 -9.39
C LEU A 193 -15.04 0.61 -8.26
N TYR A 194 -15.78 1.65 -8.64
CA TYR A 194 -16.47 2.55 -7.72
C TYR A 194 -17.95 2.23 -7.71
N ARG A 195 -18.42 1.62 -6.62
CA ARG A 195 -19.82 1.24 -6.44
C ARG A 195 -20.53 2.22 -5.53
N GLU A 196 -21.65 2.78 -5.98
CA GLU A 196 -22.51 3.62 -5.16
C GLU A 196 -23.18 2.80 -4.04
N GLY A 197 -23.16 3.35 -2.83
CA GLY A 197 -23.81 2.80 -1.66
C GLY A 197 -25.25 3.27 -1.47
N LEU A 198 -25.91 2.69 -0.46
CA LEU A 198 -27.22 3.17 -0.03
C LEU A 198 -27.09 4.59 0.57
N PRO A 199 -28.13 5.44 0.43
CA PRO A 199 -28.14 6.75 1.09
C PRO A 199 -27.89 6.63 2.60
N ASP A 200 -27.00 7.47 3.10
CA ASP A 200 -26.70 7.60 4.52
C ASP A 200 -26.78 9.07 4.94
N ASN A 201 -27.10 9.32 6.21
CA ASN A 201 -27.23 10.66 6.77
C ASN A 201 -25.96 11.01 7.55
N TYR A 202 -25.27 12.05 7.12
CA TYR A 202 -24.13 12.61 7.86
C TYR A 202 -24.53 13.95 8.48
N LEU A 203 -24.18 14.13 9.75
CA LEU A 203 -24.33 15.43 10.41
C LEU A 203 -23.29 16.39 9.86
N ALA A 204 -23.74 17.53 9.36
CA ALA A 204 -22.89 18.61 8.85
C ALA A 204 -23.35 19.95 9.43
N PHE A 205 -22.43 20.89 9.56
CA PHE A 205 -22.80 22.26 9.90
C PHE A 205 -23.38 22.98 8.68
N ASP A 206 -24.45 23.73 8.90
CA ASP A 206 -24.97 24.75 7.99
C ASP A 206 -25.04 26.05 8.78
N GLY A 207 -23.98 26.85 8.69
CA GLY A 207 -23.70 27.92 9.65
C GLY A 207 -23.41 27.34 11.05
N GLU A 208 -24.19 27.75 12.04
CA GLU A 208 -24.05 27.29 13.43
C GLU A 208 -24.91 26.07 13.77
N GLU A 209 -25.80 25.66 12.84
CA GLU A 209 -26.75 24.57 13.05
C GLU A 209 -26.19 23.24 12.53
N VAL A 210 -26.47 22.15 13.23
CA VAL A 210 -26.12 20.80 12.79
C VAL A 210 -27.32 20.19 12.04
N VAL A 211 -27.17 20.02 10.73
CA VAL A 211 -28.22 19.49 9.85
C VAL A 211 -27.81 18.12 9.26
N PRO A 212 -28.76 17.19 9.08
CA PRO A 212 -28.49 15.96 8.36
C PRO A 212 -28.35 16.25 6.86
N ARG A 213 -27.23 15.84 6.25
CA ARG A 213 -27.04 15.82 4.80
C ARG A 213 -27.03 14.38 4.30
N LEU A 214 -27.88 14.13 3.31
CA LEU A 214 -27.99 12.83 2.66
C LEU A 214 -26.85 12.68 1.64
N MET A 215 -26.06 11.63 1.78
CA MET A 215 -24.97 11.28 0.87
C MET A 215 -25.06 9.82 0.47
N ARG A 216 -24.70 9.50 -0.77
CA ARG A 216 -24.48 8.11 -1.21
C ARG A 216 -22.97 7.84 -1.18
N PRO A 217 -22.46 7.00 -0.26
CA PRO A 217 -21.03 6.73 -0.18
C PRO A 217 -20.57 5.95 -1.41
N VAL A 218 -19.28 6.04 -1.72
CA VAL A 218 -18.65 5.23 -2.77
C VAL A 218 -17.83 4.13 -2.10
N TYR A 219 -18.03 2.89 -2.56
CA TYR A 219 -17.23 1.74 -2.17
C TYR A 219 -16.26 1.39 -3.29
N GLU A 220 -14.98 1.55 -2.99
CA GLU A 220 -13.87 1.23 -3.88
C GLU A 220 -13.50 -0.24 -3.77
N MET A 221 -13.29 -0.85 -4.93
CA MET A 221 -12.74 -2.18 -5.08
C MET A 221 -11.72 -2.15 -6.20
N VAL A 222 -10.64 -2.91 -6.07
CA VAL A 222 -9.57 -2.97 -7.06
C VAL A 222 -9.40 -4.40 -7.53
N LEU A 223 -9.26 -4.59 -8.83
CA LEU A 223 -8.75 -5.82 -9.42
C LEU A 223 -7.47 -5.54 -10.18
N ILE A 224 -6.49 -6.43 -10.07
CA ILE A 224 -5.21 -6.32 -10.78
C ILE A 224 -4.94 -7.64 -11.45
N TYR A 225 -4.58 -7.60 -12.72
CA TYR A 225 -4.19 -8.77 -13.47
C TYR A 225 -2.75 -8.65 -13.97
N GLU A 226 -1.94 -9.65 -13.68
CA GLU A 226 -0.58 -9.81 -14.20
C GLU A 226 -0.58 -10.92 -15.28
N PRO A 227 -0.47 -10.56 -16.58
CA PRO A 227 -0.59 -11.55 -17.66
C PRO A 227 0.41 -12.69 -17.58
N THR A 228 1.68 -12.40 -17.25
CA THR A 228 2.76 -13.40 -17.23
C THR A 228 2.49 -14.54 -16.25
N THR A 229 1.97 -14.21 -15.06
CA THR A 229 1.73 -15.17 -13.98
C THR A 229 0.29 -15.69 -13.98
N GLY A 230 -0.64 -14.96 -14.60
CA GLY A 230 -2.08 -15.24 -14.54
C GLY A 230 -2.71 -14.80 -13.21
N TRP A 231 -1.98 -14.04 -12.38
CA TRP A 231 -2.46 -13.64 -11.07
C TRP A 231 -3.54 -12.59 -11.18
N ILE A 232 -4.60 -12.78 -10.39
CA ILE A 232 -5.69 -11.82 -10.20
C ILE A 232 -5.68 -11.42 -8.74
N GLU A 233 -5.27 -10.19 -8.44
CA GLU A 233 -5.35 -9.62 -7.09
C GLU A 233 -6.65 -8.85 -6.93
N VAL A 234 -7.31 -9.00 -5.78
CA VAL A 234 -8.55 -8.29 -5.45
C VAL A 234 -8.40 -7.60 -4.11
N ILE A 235 -8.66 -6.28 -4.08
CA ILE A 235 -8.70 -5.47 -2.87
C ILE A 235 -10.14 -5.01 -2.65
N ALA A 236 -10.76 -5.49 -1.57
CA ALA A 236 -12.12 -5.13 -1.19
C ALA A 236 -12.36 -5.30 0.32
N LYS A 237 -13.27 -4.50 0.89
CA LYS A 237 -13.58 -4.51 2.34
C LYS A 237 -14.09 -5.86 2.85
N GLY A 238 -15.03 -6.50 2.16
CA GLY A 238 -15.47 -7.85 2.51
C GLY A 238 -14.75 -8.92 1.72
N ARG A 239 -14.47 -10.01 2.42
CA ARG A 239 -13.69 -11.15 1.95
C ARG A 239 -14.54 -12.13 1.16
N GLU A 240 -15.82 -12.20 1.50
CA GLU A 240 -16.84 -13.08 0.95
C GLU A 240 -17.13 -12.81 -0.53
N TYR A 241 -16.88 -11.59 -1.02
CA TYR A 241 -17.12 -11.22 -2.41
C TYR A 241 -15.88 -11.16 -3.31
N ARG A 242 -14.67 -11.26 -2.77
CA ARG A 242 -13.43 -11.12 -3.57
C ARG A 242 -13.28 -12.22 -4.62
N GLU A 243 -13.66 -13.45 -4.26
CA GLU A 243 -13.61 -14.58 -5.18
C GLU A 243 -14.58 -14.39 -6.33
N GLU A 244 -15.80 -13.93 -6.05
CA GLU A 244 -16.79 -13.70 -7.09
C GLU A 244 -16.40 -12.54 -8.01
N LEU A 245 -15.83 -11.47 -7.45
CA LEU A 245 -15.26 -10.38 -8.24
C LEU A 245 -14.17 -10.89 -9.20
N ALA A 246 -13.28 -11.77 -8.75
CA ALA A 246 -12.26 -12.39 -9.61
C ALA A 246 -12.88 -13.26 -10.72
N LYS A 247 -13.96 -14.01 -10.43
CA LYS A 247 -14.70 -14.79 -11.44
C LYS A 247 -15.35 -13.90 -12.48
N LEU A 248 -16.09 -12.88 -12.05
CA LEU A 248 -16.77 -11.93 -12.92
C LEU A 248 -15.77 -11.21 -13.84
N PHE A 249 -14.63 -10.79 -13.28
CA PHE A 249 -13.54 -10.20 -14.05
C PHE A 249 -12.98 -11.18 -15.08
N SER A 250 -12.70 -12.42 -14.68
CA SER A 250 -12.15 -13.43 -15.58
C SER A 250 -13.10 -13.76 -16.73
N ILE A 251 -14.39 -13.95 -16.44
CA ILE A 251 -15.39 -14.29 -17.44
C ILE A 251 -15.62 -13.13 -18.40
N SER A 252 -15.75 -11.91 -17.86
CA SER A 252 -16.17 -10.75 -18.65
C SER A 252 -15.00 -10.12 -19.40
N LEU A 253 -13.88 -9.89 -18.70
CA LEU A 253 -12.74 -9.13 -19.23
C LEU A 253 -11.59 -10.01 -19.71
N LEU A 254 -11.42 -11.23 -19.20
CA LEU A 254 -10.42 -12.18 -19.73
C LEU A 254 -11.04 -13.24 -20.66
N GLN A 255 -12.38 -13.35 -20.71
CA GLN A 255 -13.09 -14.38 -21.46
C GLN A 255 -12.65 -15.80 -21.08
N SER A 256 -12.34 -16.01 -19.81
CA SER A 256 -11.84 -17.29 -19.26
C SER A 256 -12.56 -17.65 -17.97
N LEU A 257 -12.85 -18.94 -17.81
CA LEU A 257 -13.25 -19.51 -16.52
C LEU A 257 -12.02 -19.72 -15.63
N ILE A 258 -12.19 -19.58 -14.32
CA ILE A 258 -11.15 -19.82 -13.32
C ILE A 258 -11.67 -20.73 -12.20
N GLY A 259 -10.79 -21.56 -11.66
CA GLY A 259 -11.10 -22.45 -10.51
C GLY A 259 -11.01 -21.76 -9.14
N CYS A 260 -10.60 -20.48 -9.11
CA CYS A 260 -10.43 -19.67 -7.90
C CYS A 260 -9.47 -20.24 -6.85
N GLU A 261 -8.40 -20.89 -7.30
CA GLU A 261 -7.30 -21.23 -6.41
C GLU A 261 -6.72 -19.95 -5.81
N ARG A 262 -6.71 -19.86 -4.48
CA ARG A 262 -6.13 -18.71 -3.77
C ARG A 262 -4.62 -18.78 -3.80
N ILE A 263 -4.00 -17.70 -4.25
CA ILE A 263 -2.54 -17.54 -4.26
C ILE A 263 -2.12 -16.64 -3.09
N PRO A 264 -1.11 -17.05 -2.30
CA PRO A 264 -0.56 -16.20 -1.27
C PRO A 264 0.31 -15.10 -1.88
N LEU A 265 0.20 -13.86 -1.38
CA LEU A 265 1.06 -12.74 -1.81
C LEU A 265 2.54 -13.01 -1.56
N LYS A 266 2.84 -13.62 -0.41
CA LYS A 266 4.17 -14.04 0.01
C LYS A 266 4.05 -15.47 0.52
N ARG A 267 4.99 -16.34 0.14
CA ARG A 267 5.08 -17.69 0.70
C ARG A 267 6.32 -17.78 1.56
N TYR A 268 6.14 -18.09 2.83
CA TYR A 268 7.23 -18.18 3.79
C TYR A 268 7.69 -19.61 3.98
N ASN A 269 8.98 -19.86 3.83
CA ASN A 269 9.64 -21.11 4.17
C ASN A 269 10.24 -21.03 5.58
N ILE A 270 9.39 -21.23 6.58
CA ILE A 270 9.84 -21.25 7.98
C ILE A 270 10.48 -22.59 8.39
N ASN A 271 10.41 -23.64 7.56
CA ASN A 271 10.92 -24.97 7.92
C ASN A 271 12.43 -24.98 8.19
N LYS A 272 13.20 -24.06 7.58
CA LYS A 272 14.62 -23.88 7.88
C LYS A 272 14.88 -23.52 9.35
N LEU A 273 13.91 -22.94 10.03
CA LEU A 273 13.97 -22.54 11.44
C LEU A 273 13.60 -23.66 12.40
N ARG A 274 13.46 -24.90 11.92
CA ARG A 274 13.39 -26.09 12.79
C ARG A 274 14.73 -26.38 13.47
N SER A 275 15.83 -25.89 12.92
CA SER A 275 17.14 -25.96 13.56
C SER A 275 17.67 -24.56 13.77
N PHE A 276 18.73 -24.47 14.58
CA PHE A 276 19.49 -23.25 14.71
C PHE A 276 19.92 -22.70 13.34
N TYR A 277 19.81 -21.38 13.19
CA TYR A 277 20.10 -20.65 11.97
C TYR A 277 20.81 -19.34 12.34
N ASP A 278 21.95 -19.07 11.72
CA ASP A 278 22.84 -17.96 12.10
C ASP A 278 22.38 -16.58 11.60
N PHE A 279 21.38 -16.52 10.72
CA PHE A 279 20.86 -15.26 10.14
C PHE A 279 21.96 -14.30 9.67
N PRO A 280 22.72 -14.64 8.61
CA PRO A 280 23.84 -13.80 8.16
C PRO A 280 23.38 -12.37 7.81
N THR A 281 24.15 -11.38 8.26
CA THR A 281 23.92 -9.94 8.07
C THR A 281 25.12 -9.20 7.49
N ASP A 282 24.87 -8.05 6.88
CA ASP A 282 25.92 -7.10 6.49
C ASP A 282 26.13 -6.09 7.62
N PRO A 283 27.39 -5.80 8.02
CA PRO A 283 27.67 -4.84 9.08
C PRO A 283 27.09 -3.44 8.84
N GLU A 284 26.99 -3.03 7.57
CA GLU A 284 26.48 -1.71 7.15
C GLU A 284 24.99 -1.52 7.45
N ASP A 285 24.22 -2.60 7.52
CA ASP A 285 22.77 -2.57 7.76
C ASP A 285 22.42 -2.41 9.26
N GLY A 286 23.44 -2.38 10.13
CA GLY A 286 23.27 -2.08 11.55
C GLY A 286 22.52 -3.15 12.35
N ILE A 287 22.38 -4.38 11.85
CA ILE A 287 21.77 -5.49 12.59
C ILE A 287 22.82 -6.10 13.53
N GLU A 288 22.53 -6.05 14.82
CA GLU A 288 23.37 -6.63 15.89
C GLU A 288 23.16 -8.14 16.02
N SER A 289 21.91 -8.60 16.06
CA SER A 289 21.60 -10.03 16.17
C SER A 289 20.16 -10.34 15.74
N VAL A 290 19.94 -11.61 15.39
CA VAL A 290 18.60 -12.15 15.13
C VAL A 290 18.39 -13.39 15.98
N LYS A 291 17.30 -13.42 16.74
CA LYS A 291 16.96 -14.54 17.64
C LYS A 291 15.58 -15.11 17.31
N VAL A 292 15.49 -16.43 17.18
CA VAL A 292 14.20 -17.12 17.23
C VAL A 292 13.77 -17.22 18.69
N THR A 293 12.63 -16.63 19.03
CA THR A 293 12.12 -16.60 20.41
C THR A 293 10.82 -17.37 20.59
N MET A 294 10.13 -17.74 19.51
CA MET A 294 8.98 -18.64 19.58
C MET A 294 8.90 -19.55 18.37
N LEU A 295 8.51 -20.81 18.61
CA LEU A 295 8.13 -21.82 17.62
C LEU A 295 6.73 -22.33 17.96
N GLU A 296 5.83 -22.37 16.99
CA GLU A 296 4.50 -22.96 17.10
C GLU A 296 4.38 -24.12 16.11
N LEU A 297 4.08 -25.30 16.64
CA LEU A 297 3.91 -26.54 15.91
C LEU A 297 2.42 -26.92 15.90
N LYS A 298 1.97 -27.53 14.81
CA LYS A 298 0.62 -28.10 14.68
C LYS A 298 0.66 -29.50 14.10
N THR A 299 -0.35 -30.30 14.39
CA THR A 299 -0.58 -31.57 13.68
C THR A 299 -1.18 -31.32 12.29
N TYR A 300 -1.01 -32.26 11.37
CA TYR A 300 -1.51 -32.15 9.99
C TYR A 300 -3.04 -32.06 9.90
N ASP A 301 -3.74 -32.75 10.80
CA ASP A 301 -5.20 -32.71 10.97
C ASP A 301 -5.69 -31.46 11.72
N ASN A 302 -4.77 -30.58 12.15
CA ASN A 302 -5.02 -29.37 12.89
C ASN A 302 -5.75 -29.60 14.24
N SER A 303 -5.72 -30.82 14.79
CA SER A 303 -6.37 -31.17 16.05
C SER A 303 -5.60 -30.66 17.27
N SER A 304 -4.28 -30.50 17.16
CA SER A 304 -3.41 -30.13 18.28
C SER A 304 -2.36 -29.10 17.88
N LYS A 305 -1.99 -28.24 18.84
CA LYS A 305 -0.94 -27.22 18.69
C LYS A 305 -0.04 -27.17 19.93
N LEU A 306 1.25 -26.93 19.71
CA LEU A 306 2.25 -26.68 20.76
C LEU A 306 2.94 -25.35 20.45
N THR A 307 3.01 -24.46 21.44
CA THR A 307 3.79 -23.22 21.33
C THR A 307 4.89 -23.23 22.36
N PHE A 308 6.13 -23.09 21.90
CA PHE A 308 7.30 -22.96 22.76
C PHE A 308 7.88 -21.55 22.59
N GLU A 309 7.95 -20.78 23.67
CA GLU A 309 8.46 -19.41 23.67
C GLU A 309 9.50 -19.24 24.79
N VAL A 310 10.60 -18.57 24.46
CA VAL A 310 11.68 -18.25 25.40
C VAL A 310 11.76 -16.75 25.63
N SER A 311 12.22 -16.35 26.82
CA SER A 311 12.44 -14.95 27.15
C SER A 311 13.47 -14.33 26.20
N SER A 312 13.19 -13.12 25.73
CA SER A 312 14.14 -12.34 24.91
C SER A 312 15.44 -12.00 25.64
N LYS A 313 15.44 -12.06 26.97
CA LYS A 313 16.60 -11.83 27.84
C LYS A 313 17.40 -13.09 28.14
N SER A 314 17.01 -14.25 27.60
CA SER A 314 17.76 -15.50 27.82
C SER A 314 19.07 -15.48 27.04
N ASP A 315 20.14 -15.97 27.68
CA ASP A 315 21.45 -16.16 27.05
C ASP A 315 21.47 -17.42 26.16
N SER A 316 20.65 -18.43 26.48
CA SER A 316 20.48 -19.63 25.63
C SER A 316 19.52 -19.36 24.48
N ASN A 317 19.83 -19.92 23.31
CA ASN A 317 18.88 -19.90 22.19
C ASN A 317 17.69 -20.86 22.44
N ILE A 318 16.62 -20.69 21.65
CA ILE A 318 15.40 -21.50 21.78
C ILE A 318 15.66 -23.01 21.60
N TYR A 319 16.60 -23.38 20.74
CA TYR A 319 16.94 -24.77 20.42
C TYR A 319 17.69 -25.45 21.56
N GLU A 320 18.64 -24.76 22.19
CA GLU A 320 19.29 -25.24 23.42
C GLU A 320 18.28 -25.45 24.55
N THR A 321 17.30 -24.54 24.67
CA THR A 321 16.28 -24.63 25.70
C THR A 321 15.30 -25.78 25.42
N LEU A 322 14.92 -25.98 24.16
CA LEU A 322 14.14 -27.13 23.71
C LEU A 322 14.86 -28.44 24.03
N ASN A 323 16.14 -28.57 23.66
CA ASN A 323 16.93 -29.76 23.93
C ASN A 323 17.02 -30.05 25.45
N LYS A 324 17.15 -29.01 26.29
CA LYS A 324 17.15 -29.18 27.76
C LYS A 324 15.81 -29.68 28.30
N TRP A 325 14.68 -29.29 27.70
CA TRP A 325 13.34 -29.62 28.19
C TRP A 325 12.83 -30.97 27.68
N PHE A 326 13.15 -31.30 26.43
CA PHE A 326 12.58 -32.43 25.72
C PHE A 326 13.58 -33.56 25.45
N ASP A 327 14.87 -33.27 25.42
CA ASP A 327 15.97 -34.22 25.17
C ASP A 327 15.68 -35.16 23.98
N ILE A 328 15.41 -36.44 24.22
CA ILE A 328 15.12 -37.45 23.18
C ILE A 328 13.74 -37.24 22.52
N ASN A 329 12.81 -36.55 23.17
CA ASN A 329 11.44 -36.30 22.68
C ASN A 329 11.30 -34.94 21.99
N ASP A 330 12.24 -34.58 21.12
CA ASP A 330 12.23 -33.29 20.42
C ASP A 330 10.89 -33.07 19.70
N PRO A 331 10.09 -32.06 20.09
CA PRO A 331 8.81 -31.78 19.46
C PRO A 331 8.96 -31.32 18.00
N LEU A 332 10.16 -30.91 17.56
CA LEU A 332 10.44 -30.53 16.18
C LEU A 332 10.64 -31.73 15.23
N SER A 333 10.61 -32.95 15.78
CA SER A 333 10.72 -34.23 15.06
C SER A 333 9.52 -34.53 14.14
N GLN A 334 9.54 -35.70 13.47
CA GLN A 334 8.61 -36.02 12.39
C GLN A 334 7.14 -36.06 12.87
N GLY A 335 6.20 -35.69 11.99
CA GLY A 335 4.76 -35.78 12.24
C GLY A 335 4.05 -34.48 12.63
N VAL A 336 4.80 -33.38 12.84
CA VAL A 336 4.24 -32.04 13.07
C VAL A 336 4.70 -31.03 12.04
N LEU A 337 3.87 -30.02 11.79
CA LEU A 337 4.13 -28.87 10.92
C LEU A 337 4.55 -27.66 11.76
N LEU A 338 5.65 -27.02 11.39
CA LEU A 338 5.97 -25.70 11.91
C LEU A 338 5.00 -24.68 11.32
N ASN A 339 4.17 -24.08 12.17
CA ASN A 339 3.06 -23.22 11.78
C ASN A 339 3.38 -21.73 11.99
N LYS A 340 4.12 -21.39 13.04
CA LYS A 340 4.45 -19.99 13.34
C LYS A 340 5.82 -19.89 13.99
N VAL A 341 6.52 -18.80 13.70
CA VAL A 341 7.77 -18.43 14.37
C VAL A 341 7.73 -16.97 14.81
N LYS A 342 8.48 -16.63 15.85
CA LYS A 342 8.76 -15.24 16.24
C LYS A 342 10.26 -14.99 16.20
N LEU A 343 10.67 -14.02 15.41
CA LEU A 343 12.03 -13.50 15.34
C LEU A 343 12.10 -12.19 16.12
N LEU A 344 13.20 -11.97 16.83
CA LEU A 344 13.59 -10.65 17.33
C LEU A 344 14.85 -10.22 16.59
N VAL A 345 14.75 -9.13 15.83
CA VAL A 345 15.88 -8.51 15.14
C VAL A 345 16.34 -7.32 15.98
N HIS A 346 17.55 -7.38 16.51
CA HIS A 346 18.16 -6.32 17.28
C HIS A 346 19.03 -5.47 16.37
N PHE A 347 18.78 -4.15 16.35
CA PHE A 347 19.60 -3.18 15.63
C PHE A 347 20.49 -2.41 16.61
N PHE A 348 21.72 -2.14 16.18
CA PHE A 348 22.62 -1.25 16.88
C PHE A 348 22.01 0.15 17.05
N PRO A 349 22.47 0.92 18.06
CA PRO A 349 22.16 2.34 18.17
C PRO A 349 22.52 3.13 16.90
N ASP A 350 21.62 4.03 16.49
CA ASP A 350 21.84 4.94 15.37
C ASP A 350 21.36 6.37 15.71
N LYS A 351 21.47 7.30 14.74
CA LYS A 351 21.07 8.70 14.93
C LYS A 351 19.59 8.88 15.26
N VAL A 352 18.73 7.98 14.78
CA VAL A 352 17.27 8.02 14.98
C VAL A 352 16.89 7.26 16.27
N ASN A 353 17.61 6.20 16.59
CA ASN A 353 17.40 5.30 17.72
C ASN A 353 18.70 5.18 18.55
N PRO A 354 19.02 6.17 19.41
CA PRO A 354 20.30 6.20 20.14
C PRO A 354 20.51 5.08 21.16
N ARG A 355 19.48 4.28 21.45
CA ARG A 355 19.53 3.11 22.34
C ARG A 355 19.46 1.77 21.59
N GLY A 356 19.47 1.81 20.26
CA GLY A 356 19.11 0.66 19.43
C GLY A 356 17.60 0.42 19.45
N ILE A 357 17.15 -0.51 18.63
CA ILE A 357 15.73 -0.91 18.55
C ILE A 357 15.65 -2.40 18.29
N THR A 358 14.66 -3.05 18.91
CA THR A 358 14.33 -4.45 18.65
C THR A 358 13.04 -4.52 17.84
N LEU A 359 13.09 -5.17 16.69
CA LEU A 359 11.95 -5.40 15.83
C LEU A 359 11.42 -6.83 16.03
N PRO A 360 10.27 -7.03 16.70
CA PRO A 360 9.62 -8.32 16.76
C PRO A 360 8.89 -8.62 15.45
N ILE A 361 9.09 -9.82 14.94
CA ILE A 361 8.50 -10.27 13.67
C ILE A 361 7.89 -11.65 13.90
N LYS A 362 6.61 -11.80 13.61
CA LYS A 362 5.92 -13.09 13.58
C LYS A 362 5.66 -13.51 12.15
N ILE A 363 6.09 -14.72 11.81
CA ILE A 363 5.84 -15.34 10.52
C ILE A 363 4.94 -16.55 10.76
N THR A 364 3.79 -16.60 10.11
CA THR A 364 2.83 -17.71 10.14
C THR A 364 2.80 -18.37 8.77
N TRP A 365 3.06 -19.67 8.72
CA TRP A 365 2.96 -20.44 7.49
C TRP A 365 1.49 -20.55 7.03
N PRO A 366 1.19 -20.48 5.71
CA PRO A 366 2.15 -20.35 4.61
C PRO A 366 2.52 -18.90 4.27
N ASN A 367 1.74 -17.89 4.68
CA ASN A 367 1.79 -16.55 4.09
C ASN A 367 1.60 -15.37 5.06
N GLY A 368 1.40 -15.64 6.35
CA GLY A 368 1.22 -14.59 7.36
C GLY A 368 2.55 -13.99 7.77
N CYS A 369 2.64 -12.67 7.81
CA CYS A 369 3.71 -11.95 8.49
C CYS A 369 3.15 -10.64 9.06
N ASP A 370 3.57 -10.25 10.26
CA ASP A 370 3.13 -9.00 10.88
C ASP A 370 4.04 -7.80 10.56
N LEU A 371 5.09 -8.01 9.75
CA LEU A 371 5.97 -6.97 9.23
C LEU A 371 5.21 -6.13 8.19
N LYS A 372 5.04 -4.83 8.44
CA LYS A 372 4.23 -3.93 7.62
C LYS A 372 5.02 -3.03 6.66
N SER A 373 6.35 -3.11 6.65
CA SER A 373 7.23 -2.31 5.78
C SER A 373 6.99 -0.79 5.87
N LYS A 374 6.61 -0.29 7.05
CA LYS A 374 6.35 1.14 7.30
C LYS A 374 7.61 1.93 7.61
N THR A 375 8.60 1.29 8.22
CA THR A 375 9.90 1.91 8.50
C THR A 375 10.98 1.38 7.56
N GLU A 376 12.06 2.14 7.37
CA GLU A 376 13.23 1.72 6.58
C GLU A 376 13.80 0.38 7.08
N LYS A 377 13.89 0.19 8.40
CA LYS A 377 14.34 -1.08 9.01
C LYS A 377 13.39 -2.24 8.72
N GLU A 378 12.08 -2.01 8.74
CA GLU A 378 11.12 -3.04 8.37
C GLU A 378 11.25 -3.42 6.88
N ARG A 379 11.43 -2.44 5.99
CA ARG A 379 11.68 -2.68 4.55
C ARG A 379 12.96 -3.45 4.33
N LEU A 380 14.06 -3.04 4.98
CA LEU A 380 15.35 -3.73 4.96
C LEU A 380 15.19 -5.22 5.30
N ILE A 381 14.47 -5.55 6.38
CA ILE A 381 14.27 -6.95 6.75
C ILE A 381 13.37 -7.70 5.75
N GLY A 382 12.26 -7.07 5.36
CA GLY A 382 11.27 -7.70 4.48
C GLY A 382 11.78 -7.94 3.06
N ASP A 383 12.60 -7.03 2.54
CA ASP A 383 12.96 -6.98 1.12
C ASP A 383 14.35 -7.59 0.88
N LYS A 384 15.32 -7.37 1.77
CA LYS A 384 16.68 -7.92 1.65
C LYS A 384 16.84 -9.23 2.42
N TYR A 385 16.50 -9.21 3.71
CA TYR A 385 16.91 -10.30 4.60
C TYR A 385 16.02 -11.53 4.56
N PHE A 386 14.71 -11.40 4.37
CA PHE A 386 13.86 -12.59 4.22
C PHE A 386 14.24 -13.43 3.00
N LEU A 387 14.63 -12.80 1.89
CA LEU A 387 15.19 -13.49 0.72
C LEU A 387 16.55 -14.12 1.03
N ARG A 388 17.48 -13.35 1.62
CA ARG A 388 18.82 -13.84 1.97
C ARG A 388 18.79 -15.01 2.96
N TRP A 389 17.90 -14.94 3.95
CA TRP A 389 17.69 -16.01 4.92
C TRP A 389 16.91 -17.19 4.31
N GLY A 390 16.42 -17.04 3.08
CA GLY A 390 15.61 -18.02 2.38
C GLY A 390 14.33 -18.37 3.13
N LEU A 391 13.78 -17.38 3.85
CA LEU A 391 12.49 -17.45 4.52
C LEU A 391 11.36 -17.01 3.63
N LEU A 392 11.63 -16.25 2.56
CA LEU A 392 10.66 -15.91 1.53
C LEU A 392 10.93 -16.75 0.28
N GLU A 393 9.92 -17.49 -0.17
CA GLU A 393 9.93 -18.16 -1.46
C GLU A 393 9.43 -17.17 -2.51
N GLU A 394 10.16 -17.04 -3.62
CA GLU A 394 9.60 -16.43 -4.82
C GLU A 394 8.43 -17.29 -5.26
N VAL A 395 7.23 -16.72 -5.25
CA VAL A 395 6.05 -17.39 -5.80
C VAL A 395 6.12 -17.20 -7.31
N ASP A 396 7.09 -17.87 -7.94
CA ASP A 396 7.05 -18.05 -9.38
C ASP A 396 5.82 -18.89 -9.68
N GLY A 397 4.91 -18.38 -10.51
CA GLY A 397 3.77 -19.13 -11.05
C GLY A 397 4.18 -20.34 -11.92
N ASN A 398 5.42 -20.82 -11.84
CA ASN A 398 6.01 -21.89 -12.64
C ASN A 398 6.11 -23.25 -11.92
N LYS A 399 5.45 -23.43 -10.77
CA LYS A 399 5.33 -24.74 -10.15
C LYS A 399 3.89 -25.07 -9.78
N HIS A 400 3.08 -25.42 -10.77
CA HIS A 400 2.67 -26.80 -11.04
C HIS A 400 1.74 -26.86 -12.25
#